data_AF-A0A2N2HW20-F1
#
_entry.id   AF-A0A2N2HW20-F1
#
_cell.length_a   1.000
_cell.length_b   1.000
_cell.length_c   1.000
_cell.angle_alpha   90.00
_cell.angle_beta   90.00
_cell.angle_gamma   90.00
#
_symmetry.space_group_name_H-M   'P 1'
#
loop_
_entity.id
_entity.type
_entity.pdbx_description
1 polymer ?
#
loop_
_entity_poly.entity_id
_entity_poly.type
_entity_poly.pdbx_seq_one_letter_code
_entity_poly.pdbx_strand_id
1 'polypeptide(L)'
;MLQPYGWGVELDTNLNSGNYEWLIMVDGISQTEVIGLWQNTSQRTLGDPSDSSEILKSSISLSGNYQVSAAGTSFNGDADYFLDWRFPYSTFKSATGLTDYSPLRLFFGSSNNANSLAADLVGGSDLYAGFSDVVTPLGTTPTTGSVKFVADLAGNGDVVQITAGDTIFIKVIDGDVNYNRNTLQTVTVTLSATSGDSSVVTLTETGVNTGIFTGSITTQSGAAVSGDGILQVTPGATVNVEYIDRIDASFNQNQVRADSLYVISLTPAISLVKSADHSSVQPQTEVIYTIHYKNLGVGTAINLVIVDTVPLNTTYVAGSLKIGNASSTYATATALTDADDADAGHMSGSNVIFNITTIAGDDGVADSGTDESKVYFKVKIN
;
A
#
# COMPACT_ATOMS: atom_id res chain seq x y z
N MET A 1 -36.01 39.09 2.70
CA MET A 1 -35.20 39.86 1.73
C MET A 1 -34.85 39.06 0.47
N LEU A 2 -35.48 37.90 0.22
CA LEU A 2 -35.34 37.14 -1.05
C LEU A 2 -36.70 36.89 -1.75
N GLN A 3 -37.72 37.71 -1.45
CA GLN A 3 -39.08 37.50 -1.93
C GLN A 3 -39.21 37.65 -3.45
N PRO A 4 -40.11 36.88 -4.11
CA PRO A 4 -41.02 35.86 -3.56
C PRO A 4 -40.62 34.42 -3.93
N TYR A 5 -39.35 34.03 -3.82
CA TYR A 5 -38.90 32.70 -4.25
C TYR A 5 -38.18 31.94 -3.13
N GLY A 6 -38.17 30.62 -3.26
CA GLY A 6 -37.30 29.73 -2.49
C GLY A 6 -36.31 29.02 -3.41
N TRP A 7 -35.16 28.64 -2.85
CA TRP A 7 -34.10 27.93 -3.55
C TRP A 7 -33.70 26.72 -2.73
N GLY A 8 -33.61 25.56 -3.36
CA GLY A 8 -33.42 24.32 -2.63
C GLY A 8 -32.61 23.29 -3.36
N VAL A 9 -32.30 22.25 -2.61
CA VAL A 9 -31.65 21.04 -3.08
C VAL A 9 -32.41 19.83 -2.56
N GLU A 10 -32.94 19.06 -3.49
CA GLU A 10 -33.46 17.73 -3.23
C GLU A 10 -32.33 16.71 -3.25
N LEU A 11 -32.40 15.77 -2.32
CA LEU A 11 -31.36 14.82 -2.01
C LEU A 11 -31.95 13.42 -2.15
N ASP A 12 -31.43 12.68 -3.12
CA ASP A 12 -31.62 11.25 -3.19
C ASP A 12 -30.50 10.56 -2.40
N THR A 13 -30.91 9.78 -1.41
CA THR A 13 -30.04 9.14 -0.42
C THR A 13 -30.08 7.63 -0.48
N ASN A 14 -30.96 7.06 -1.32
CA ASN A 14 -31.12 5.62 -1.50
C ASN A 14 -30.84 5.16 -2.95
N LEU A 15 -30.41 6.09 -3.82
CA LEU A 15 -30.09 5.88 -5.23
C LEU A 15 -31.32 5.51 -6.08
N ASN A 16 -32.51 5.92 -5.68
CA ASN A 16 -33.75 5.77 -6.45
C ASN A 16 -34.07 7.07 -7.18
N SER A 17 -33.88 7.10 -8.51
CA SER A 17 -34.14 8.32 -9.30
C SER A 17 -35.63 8.66 -9.45
N GLY A 18 -36.53 7.82 -8.94
CA GLY A 18 -37.97 8.07 -8.96
C GLY A 18 -38.45 9.00 -7.84
N ASN A 19 -37.62 9.39 -6.87
CA ASN A 19 -38.00 10.23 -5.74
C ASN A 19 -36.77 10.88 -5.09
N TYR A 20 -37.01 11.66 -4.04
CA TYR A 20 -36.00 12.20 -3.14
C TYR A 20 -36.44 11.98 -1.70
N GLU A 21 -35.50 11.88 -0.75
CA GLU A 21 -35.83 11.69 0.68
C GLU A 21 -35.77 12.99 1.48
N TRP A 22 -34.88 13.91 1.07
CA TRP A 22 -34.58 15.11 1.83
C TRP A 22 -34.58 16.34 0.94
N LEU A 23 -35.08 17.45 1.46
CA LEU A 23 -35.02 18.76 0.82
C LEU A 23 -34.37 19.73 1.81
N ILE A 24 -33.31 20.42 1.38
CA ILE A 24 -32.87 21.65 2.06
C ILE A 24 -33.43 22.82 1.27
N MET A 25 -34.19 23.68 1.91
CA MET A 25 -34.86 24.80 1.28
C MET A 25 -34.53 26.12 1.98
N VAL A 26 -34.04 27.08 1.20
CA VAL A 26 -33.93 28.48 1.57
C VAL A 26 -35.29 29.12 1.32
N ASP A 27 -36.04 29.41 2.38
CA ASP A 27 -37.36 30.03 2.31
C ASP A 27 -37.22 31.55 2.24
N GLY A 28 -37.30 32.10 1.04
CA GLY A 28 -37.46 33.54 0.79
C GLY A 28 -38.91 33.98 0.59
N ILE A 29 -39.90 33.09 0.79
CA ILE A 29 -41.32 33.34 0.50
C ILE A 29 -42.04 33.81 1.77
N SER A 30 -41.79 33.14 2.90
CA SER A 30 -42.50 33.43 4.15
C SER A 30 -42.01 34.72 4.81
N GLN A 31 -42.80 35.23 5.77
CA GLN A 31 -42.38 36.37 6.59
C GLN A 31 -41.26 36.02 7.58
N THR A 32 -41.12 34.72 7.90
CA THR A 32 -40.08 34.20 8.80
C THR A 32 -39.13 33.35 7.98
N GLU A 33 -38.24 34.01 7.24
CA GLU A 33 -37.29 33.36 6.35
C GLU A 33 -36.31 32.43 7.12
N VAL A 34 -36.25 31.17 6.71
CA VAL A 34 -35.42 30.12 7.30
C VAL A 34 -34.69 29.31 6.24
N ILE A 35 -33.66 28.57 6.65
CA ILE A 35 -33.13 27.45 5.88
C ILE A 35 -33.62 26.18 6.56
N GLY A 36 -34.54 25.46 5.91
CA GLY A 36 -35.22 24.28 6.45
C GLY A 36 -34.68 22.99 5.88
N LEU A 37 -34.46 21.99 6.73
CA LEU A 37 -34.24 20.61 6.35
C LEU A 37 -35.55 19.84 6.50
N TRP A 38 -36.08 19.41 5.38
CA TRP A 38 -37.35 18.71 5.25
C TRP A 38 -37.13 17.26 4.86
N GLN A 39 -37.98 16.38 5.38
CA GLN A 39 -38.05 14.98 4.98
C GLN A 39 -39.29 14.78 4.11
N ASN A 40 -39.09 14.21 2.91
CA ASN A 40 -40.17 13.66 2.10
C ASN A 40 -40.45 12.23 2.56
N THR A 41 -41.69 11.99 2.97
CA THR A 41 -42.16 10.72 3.52
C THR A 41 -43.24 10.07 2.67
N SER A 42 -43.77 10.78 1.67
CA SER A 42 -44.87 10.31 0.84
C SER A 42 -44.60 10.60 -0.63
N GLN A 43 -44.12 9.58 -1.32
CA GLN A 43 -43.83 9.65 -2.75
C GLN A 43 -45.16 9.70 -3.52
N ARG A 44 -45.50 10.87 -4.05
CA ARG A 44 -46.72 11.06 -4.84
C ARG A 44 -46.48 10.65 -6.28
N THR A 45 -46.03 11.57 -7.11
CA THR A 45 -45.70 11.32 -8.51
C THR A 45 -44.23 10.95 -8.61
N LEU A 46 -43.92 9.81 -9.22
CA LEU A 46 -42.53 9.40 -9.42
C LEU A 46 -41.83 10.33 -10.41
N GLY A 47 -40.60 10.72 -10.09
CA GLY A 47 -39.77 11.61 -10.89
C GLY A 47 -40.12 13.09 -10.77
N ASP A 48 -41.09 13.45 -9.93
CA ASP A 48 -41.63 14.81 -9.82
C ASP A 48 -40.92 15.62 -8.73
N PRO A 49 -40.08 16.61 -9.08
CA PRO A 49 -39.44 17.50 -8.10
C PRO A 49 -40.46 18.43 -7.39
N SER A 50 -41.69 18.54 -7.90
CA SER A 50 -42.74 19.31 -7.22
C SER A 50 -43.43 18.55 -6.08
N ASP A 51 -43.08 17.27 -5.88
CA ASP A 51 -43.55 16.50 -4.74
C ASP A 51 -43.15 17.19 -3.44
N SER A 52 -44.13 17.56 -2.61
CA SER A 52 -43.89 18.40 -1.44
C SER A 52 -43.46 17.58 -0.24
N SER A 53 -42.34 17.96 0.38
CA SER A 53 -41.86 17.35 1.62
C SER A 53 -42.79 17.64 2.81
N GLU A 54 -43.07 16.62 3.63
CA GLU A 54 -44.08 16.72 4.70
C GLU A 54 -43.53 17.21 6.05
N ILE A 55 -42.32 16.78 6.41
CA ILE A 55 -41.83 16.92 7.79
C ILE A 55 -40.63 17.85 7.83
N LEU A 56 -40.80 19.05 8.40
CA LEU A 56 -39.68 19.91 8.78
C LEU A 56 -38.93 19.27 9.96
N LYS A 57 -37.73 18.75 9.73
CA LYS A 57 -36.91 18.12 10.77
C LYS A 57 -36.10 19.12 11.57
N SER A 58 -35.58 20.13 10.89
CA SER A 58 -34.79 21.19 11.52
C SER A 58 -34.80 22.45 10.67
N SER A 59 -34.61 23.60 11.30
CA SER A 59 -34.42 24.86 10.59
C SER A 59 -33.43 25.74 11.34
N ILE A 60 -32.80 26.63 10.60
CA ILE A 60 -32.01 27.74 11.14
C ILE A 60 -32.54 29.06 10.57
N SER A 61 -32.26 30.17 11.25
CA SER A 61 -32.58 31.48 10.69
C SER A 61 -31.81 31.68 9.38
N LEU A 62 -32.48 32.23 8.36
CA LEU A 62 -31.81 32.66 7.15
C LEU A 62 -30.78 33.75 7.47
N SER A 63 -31.14 34.70 8.34
CA SER A 63 -30.25 35.78 8.77
C SER A 63 -28.94 35.24 9.36
N GLY A 64 -27.81 35.70 8.81
CA GLY A 64 -26.48 35.26 9.22
C GLY A 64 -26.03 33.89 8.67
N ASN A 65 -26.83 33.25 7.82
CA ASN A 65 -26.52 31.96 7.19
C ASN A 65 -26.62 31.98 5.66
N TYR A 66 -26.70 33.17 5.06
CA TYR A 66 -26.64 33.36 3.62
C TYR A 66 -25.81 34.58 3.26
N GLN A 67 -25.40 34.64 2.00
CA GLN A 67 -24.76 35.77 1.35
C GLN A 67 -25.30 35.87 -0.07
N VAL A 68 -25.52 37.11 -0.52
CA VAL A 68 -25.82 37.41 -1.92
C VAL A 68 -24.65 38.19 -2.49
N SER A 69 -24.12 37.75 -3.62
CA SER A 69 -23.03 38.43 -4.31
C SER A 69 -23.39 38.69 -5.79
N ALA A 70 -22.88 39.77 -6.36
CA ALA A 70 -23.15 40.09 -7.75
C ALA A 70 -22.43 39.08 -8.66
N ALA A 71 -23.15 38.51 -9.63
CA ALA A 71 -22.56 37.58 -10.59
C ALA A 71 -21.79 38.29 -11.71
N GLY A 72 -21.96 39.61 -11.86
CA GLY A 72 -21.30 40.40 -12.91
C GLY A 72 -21.87 40.18 -14.31
N THR A 73 -22.96 39.41 -14.41
CA THR A 73 -23.74 39.19 -15.62
C THR A 73 -25.13 39.82 -15.47
N SER A 74 -25.87 39.88 -16.57
CA SER A 74 -27.24 40.35 -16.59
C SER A 74 -28.05 39.62 -17.64
N PHE A 75 -29.29 39.29 -17.34
CA PHE A 75 -30.26 38.76 -18.29
C PHE A 75 -31.38 39.79 -18.52
N ASN A 76 -31.64 40.15 -19.79
CA ASN A 76 -32.64 41.17 -20.16
C ASN A 76 -32.52 42.52 -19.44
N GLY A 77 -31.33 42.87 -18.96
CA GLY A 77 -31.06 44.11 -18.23
C GLY A 77 -31.18 44.00 -16.71
N ASP A 78 -31.62 42.87 -16.20
CA ASP A 78 -31.63 42.57 -14.76
C ASP A 78 -30.31 41.93 -14.36
N ALA A 79 -29.70 42.39 -13.27
CA ALA A 79 -28.44 41.87 -12.77
C ALA A 79 -28.61 40.48 -12.16
N ASP A 80 -27.67 39.58 -12.45
CA ASP A 80 -27.65 38.24 -11.87
C ASP A 80 -26.87 38.24 -10.55
N TYR A 81 -27.24 37.31 -9.66
CA TYR A 81 -26.63 37.17 -8.34
C TYR A 81 -26.32 35.72 -8.02
N PHE A 82 -25.26 35.48 -7.26
CA PHE A 82 -25.04 34.22 -6.56
C PHE A 82 -25.69 34.29 -5.17
N LEU A 83 -26.34 33.19 -4.80
CA LEU A 83 -26.88 32.97 -3.46
C LEU A 83 -26.06 31.86 -2.79
N ASP A 84 -25.23 32.25 -1.83
CA ASP A 84 -24.51 31.32 -0.97
C ASP A 84 -25.29 31.14 0.32
N TRP A 85 -25.38 29.92 0.82
CA TRP A 85 -26.01 29.62 2.09
C TRP A 85 -25.34 28.44 2.77
N ARG A 86 -25.59 28.28 4.07
CA ARG A 86 -25.04 27.18 4.86
C ARG A 86 -26.09 26.53 5.75
N PHE A 87 -25.92 25.23 5.98
CA PHE A 87 -26.71 24.48 6.95
C PHE A 87 -25.78 23.67 7.87
N PRO A 88 -26.07 23.55 9.18
CA PRO A 88 -25.23 22.79 10.10
C PRO A 88 -25.08 21.32 9.69
N TYR A 89 -23.86 20.94 9.33
CA TYR A 89 -23.56 19.60 8.83
C TYR A 89 -23.82 18.49 9.86
N SER A 90 -23.55 18.74 11.15
CA SER A 90 -23.86 17.80 12.23
C SER A 90 -25.36 17.56 12.38
N THR A 91 -26.20 18.60 12.23
CA THR A 91 -27.65 18.48 12.22
C THR A 91 -28.13 17.69 11.02
N PHE A 92 -27.55 17.96 9.84
CA PHE A 92 -27.84 17.20 8.62
C PHE A 92 -27.57 15.70 8.79
N LYS A 93 -26.37 15.32 9.26
CA LYS A 93 -26.03 13.90 9.50
C LYS A 93 -26.93 13.25 10.54
N SER A 94 -27.22 13.95 11.63
CA SER A 94 -28.09 13.44 12.71
C SER A 94 -29.51 13.18 12.20
N ALA A 95 -30.06 14.06 11.36
CA ALA A 95 -31.40 13.91 10.81
C ALA A 95 -31.49 12.82 9.73
N THR A 96 -30.50 12.75 8.85
CA THR A 96 -30.51 11.86 7.67
C THR A 96 -29.98 10.46 7.96
N GLY A 97 -29.09 10.31 8.95
CA GLY A 97 -28.35 9.07 9.20
C GLY A 97 -27.17 8.84 8.24
N LEU A 98 -26.87 9.79 7.35
CA LEU A 98 -25.76 9.68 6.40
C LEU A 98 -24.39 9.79 7.10
N THR A 99 -23.44 9.04 6.56
CA THR A 99 -22.01 9.14 6.91
C THR A 99 -21.30 10.01 5.89
N ASP A 100 -20.03 10.36 6.15
CA ASP A 100 -19.23 11.16 5.20
C ASP A 100 -18.96 10.41 3.88
N TYR A 101 -19.25 9.11 3.83
CA TYR A 101 -19.03 8.21 2.69
C TYR A 101 -20.35 7.62 2.14
N SER A 102 -21.50 8.13 2.58
CA SER A 102 -22.78 7.68 2.02
C SER A 102 -22.95 8.24 0.60
N PRO A 103 -23.37 7.44 -0.39
CA PRO A 103 -23.64 7.96 -1.73
C PRO A 103 -24.91 8.82 -1.71
N LEU A 104 -24.90 9.93 -2.43
CA LEU A 104 -26.08 10.77 -2.63
C LEU A 104 -26.05 11.47 -3.98
N ARG A 105 -27.23 11.86 -4.47
CA ARG A 105 -27.39 12.72 -5.66
C ARG A 105 -28.16 13.98 -5.28
N LEU A 106 -27.85 15.06 -5.99
CA LEU A 106 -28.39 16.38 -5.75
C LEU A 106 -29.24 16.83 -6.93
N PHE A 107 -30.38 17.43 -6.64
CA PHE A 107 -31.22 18.08 -7.63
C PHE A 107 -31.50 19.50 -7.15
N PHE A 108 -31.07 20.49 -7.93
CA PHE A 108 -31.17 21.89 -7.53
C PHE A 108 -32.30 22.59 -8.28
N GLY A 109 -32.93 23.54 -7.61
CA GLY A 109 -33.89 24.39 -8.27
C GLY A 109 -34.41 25.52 -7.40
N SER A 110 -35.38 26.21 -7.96
CA SER A 110 -36.15 27.24 -7.30
C SER A 110 -37.63 26.90 -7.29
N SER A 111 -38.37 27.63 -6.47
CA SER A 111 -39.80 27.42 -6.31
C SER A 111 -40.50 28.68 -5.82
N ASN A 112 -41.81 28.73 -6.05
CA ASN A 112 -42.72 29.64 -5.36
C ASN A 112 -43.35 29.00 -4.11
N ASN A 113 -42.92 27.79 -3.73
CA ASN A 113 -43.29 27.08 -2.51
C ASN A 113 -42.09 26.92 -1.58
N ALA A 114 -42.33 26.81 -0.28
CA ALA A 114 -41.28 26.73 0.74
C ALA A 114 -40.79 25.30 1.04
N ASN A 115 -41.33 24.28 0.36
CA ASN A 115 -41.07 22.86 0.65
C ASN A 115 -41.16 21.91 -0.57
N SER A 116 -41.04 22.44 -1.79
CA SER A 116 -40.93 21.69 -3.05
C SER A 116 -40.22 22.50 -4.14
N LEU A 117 -39.74 21.87 -5.21
CA LEU A 117 -39.14 22.54 -6.37
C LEU A 117 -40.08 22.52 -7.59
N ALA A 118 -40.40 23.68 -8.15
CA ALA A 118 -41.43 23.77 -9.21
C ALA A 118 -41.25 24.92 -10.21
N ALA A 119 -40.16 25.67 -10.14
CA ALA A 119 -39.92 26.82 -11.01
C ALA A 119 -38.72 26.56 -11.95
N ASP A 120 -37.56 27.13 -11.62
CA ASP A 120 -36.33 26.93 -12.41
C ASP A 120 -35.55 25.74 -11.86
N LEU A 121 -35.33 24.72 -12.69
CA LEU A 121 -34.73 23.44 -12.30
C LEU A 121 -33.40 23.25 -13.04
N VAL A 122 -32.38 22.80 -12.32
CA VAL A 122 -31.04 22.57 -12.88
C VAL A 122 -30.95 21.14 -13.42
N GLY A 123 -30.35 20.97 -14.60
CA GLY A 123 -30.02 19.66 -15.17
C GLY A 123 -31.16 18.98 -15.93
N GLY A 124 -32.41 19.13 -15.49
CA GLY A 124 -33.56 18.53 -16.16
C GLY A 124 -34.91 19.00 -15.61
N SER A 125 -35.99 18.63 -16.29
CA SER A 125 -37.36 18.93 -15.87
C SER A 125 -37.95 17.93 -14.86
N ASP A 126 -37.25 16.81 -14.65
CA ASP A 126 -37.65 15.72 -13.75
C ASP A 126 -36.43 15.11 -13.06
N LEU A 127 -36.67 14.37 -11.98
CA LEU A 127 -35.61 13.76 -11.17
C LEU A 127 -34.79 12.72 -11.95
N TYR A 128 -35.38 12.06 -12.95
CA TYR A 128 -34.67 11.04 -13.74
C TYR A 128 -33.53 11.65 -14.55
N ALA A 129 -33.74 12.85 -15.09
CA ALA A 129 -32.77 13.55 -15.93
C ALA A 129 -31.92 14.58 -15.17
N GLY A 130 -32.43 15.17 -14.09
CA GLY A 130 -31.78 16.32 -13.44
C GLY A 130 -30.96 16.01 -12.18
N PHE A 131 -31.00 14.79 -11.64
CA PHE A 131 -30.09 14.42 -10.56
C PHE A 131 -28.62 14.53 -11.01
N SER A 132 -27.77 15.03 -10.12
CA SER A 132 -26.32 15.05 -10.31
C SER A 132 -25.72 13.65 -10.44
N ASP A 133 -24.45 13.60 -10.84
CA ASP A 133 -23.61 12.43 -10.55
C ASP A 133 -23.60 12.13 -9.05
N VAL A 134 -23.30 10.87 -8.71
CA VAL A 134 -23.21 10.44 -7.31
C VAL A 134 -22.00 11.09 -6.65
N VAL A 135 -22.24 11.70 -5.49
CA VAL A 135 -21.22 12.30 -4.64
C VAL A 135 -21.34 11.78 -3.21
N THR A 136 -20.34 12.07 -2.39
CA THR A 136 -20.40 11.93 -0.94
C THR A 136 -20.85 13.26 -0.31
N PRO A 137 -21.27 13.27 0.97
CA PRO A 137 -21.52 14.50 1.71
C PRO A 137 -20.31 15.44 1.83
N LEU A 138 -19.10 14.96 1.54
CA LEU A 138 -17.89 15.78 1.48
C LEU A 138 -17.68 16.43 0.10
N GLY A 139 -18.57 16.15 -0.87
CA GLY A 139 -18.51 16.71 -2.22
C GLY A 139 -17.53 16.01 -3.15
N THR A 140 -17.02 14.84 -2.77
CA THR A 140 -16.15 14.01 -3.60
C THR A 140 -16.97 12.98 -4.38
N THR A 141 -16.53 12.64 -5.59
CA THR A 141 -17.07 11.52 -6.35
C THR A 141 -16.44 10.23 -5.84
N PRO A 142 -17.21 9.19 -5.49
CA PRO A 142 -16.66 7.90 -5.06
C PRO A 142 -15.65 7.33 -6.07
N THR A 143 -14.50 6.89 -5.58
CA THR A 143 -13.46 6.26 -6.41
C THR A 143 -13.05 4.92 -5.80
N THR A 144 -12.53 4.01 -6.61
CA THR A 144 -11.98 2.76 -6.06
C THR A 144 -10.58 3.01 -5.54
N GLY A 145 -10.42 2.95 -4.21
CA GLY A 145 -9.13 3.07 -3.56
C GLY A 145 -8.19 1.90 -3.85
N SER A 146 -6.88 2.12 -3.72
CA SER A 146 -5.85 1.08 -3.82
C SER A 146 -4.72 1.32 -2.83
N VAL A 147 -4.03 0.26 -2.41
CA VAL A 147 -2.86 0.30 -1.54
C VAL A 147 -1.72 -0.50 -2.15
N LYS A 148 -0.48 -0.01 -2.02
CA LYS A 148 0.73 -0.69 -2.47
C LYS A 148 1.93 -0.45 -1.56
N PHE A 149 2.82 -1.41 -1.50
CA PHE A 149 4.20 -1.20 -1.07
C PHE A 149 5.03 -0.56 -2.19
N VAL A 150 5.84 0.43 -1.82
CA VAL A 150 6.58 1.27 -2.78
C VAL A 150 8.03 1.44 -2.34
N ALA A 151 8.91 1.85 -3.26
CA ALA A 151 10.34 1.92 -3.03
C ALA A 151 10.77 3.15 -2.23
N ASP A 152 9.96 4.21 -2.24
CA ASP A 152 10.27 5.48 -1.56
C ASP A 152 9.02 6.22 -1.10
N LEU A 153 9.23 7.28 -0.30
CA LEU A 153 8.16 8.14 0.21
C LEU A 153 7.48 8.97 -0.88
N ALA A 154 8.08 9.11 -2.07
CA ALA A 154 7.44 9.76 -3.21
C ALA A 154 6.42 8.84 -3.90
N GLY A 155 6.35 7.56 -3.52
CA GLY A 155 5.39 6.60 -4.04
C GLY A 155 5.84 5.91 -5.32
N ASN A 156 7.14 5.90 -5.63
CA ASN A 156 7.70 5.30 -6.84
C ASN A 156 8.02 3.82 -6.65
N GLY A 157 7.97 3.06 -7.74
CA GLY A 157 8.33 1.64 -7.75
C GLY A 157 7.34 0.76 -6.99
N ASP A 158 7.33 -0.52 -7.33
CA ASP A 158 6.58 -1.55 -6.60
C ASP A 158 7.59 -2.39 -5.81
N VAL A 159 7.27 -2.73 -4.56
CA VAL A 159 8.18 -3.48 -3.67
C VAL A 159 7.49 -4.73 -3.16
N VAL A 160 8.03 -5.88 -3.52
CA VAL A 160 7.49 -7.19 -3.14
C VAL A 160 8.32 -7.92 -2.08
N GLN A 161 9.48 -7.38 -1.72
CA GLN A 161 10.38 -7.98 -0.73
C GLN A 161 11.25 -6.96 -0.02
N ILE A 162 11.61 -7.25 1.23
CA ILE A 162 12.51 -6.46 2.08
C ILE A 162 13.40 -7.37 2.93
N THR A 163 14.42 -6.81 3.55
CA THR A 163 15.12 -7.38 4.69
C THR A 163 14.64 -6.77 6.00
N ALA A 164 14.75 -7.53 7.09
CA ALA A 164 14.45 -6.99 8.42
C ALA A 164 15.44 -5.86 8.77
N GLY A 165 14.92 -4.70 9.14
CA GLY A 165 15.72 -3.47 9.31
C GLY A 165 15.43 -2.40 8.26
N ASP A 166 14.88 -2.80 7.11
CA ASP A 166 14.48 -1.85 6.07
C ASP A 166 13.28 -1.00 6.50
N THR A 167 13.17 0.19 5.93
CA THR A 167 11.96 1.01 6.00
C THR A 167 10.99 0.58 4.91
N ILE A 168 9.76 0.25 5.30
CA ILE A 168 8.65 0.02 4.37
C ILE A 168 8.02 1.37 4.05
N PHE A 169 7.81 1.65 2.76
CA PHE A 169 6.99 2.77 2.30
C PHE A 169 5.67 2.23 1.73
N ILE A 170 4.58 2.94 2.03
CA ILE A 170 3.23 2.58 1.64
C ILE A 170 2.65 3.73 0.83
N LYS A 171 1.94 3.41 -0.26
CA LYS A 171 1.15 4.34 -1.05
C LYS A 171 -0.31 3.91 -1.07
N VAL A 172 -1.21 4.84 -0.80
CA VAL A 172 -2.64 4.73 -1.08
C VAL A 172 -3.02 5.71 -2.18
N ILE A 173 -3.83 5.29 -3.14
CA ILE A 173 -4.47 6.18 -4.11
C ILE A 173 -5.96 6.06 -3.89
N ASP A 174 -6.60 7.15 -3.49
CA ASP A 174 -8.02 7.23 -3.19
C ASP A 174 -8.48 8.68 -3.38
N GLY A 175 -9.29 8.90 -4.42
CA GLY A 175 -9.71 10.24 -4.83
C GLY A 175 -10.81 10.81 -3.93
N ASP A 176 -11.64 9.98 -3.31
CA ASP A 176 -12.77 10.43 -2.51
C ASP A 176 -12.40 10.79 -1.07
N VAL A 177 -11.20 10.43 -0.62
CA VAL A 177 -10.61 10.94 0.64
C VAL A 177 -9.91 12.29 0.46
N ASN A 178 -9.72 12.77 -0.77
CA ASN A 178 -9.22 14.13 -1.05
C ASN A 178 -10.39 15.14 -1.13
N TYR A 179 -10.98 15.46 0.02
CA TYR A 179 -12.18 16.30 0.10
C TYR A 179 -11.93 17.79 0.30
N ASN A 180 -10.71 18.22 0.65
CA ASN A 180 -10.38 19.63 0.82
C ASN A 180 -9.17 20.04 0.01
N ARG A 181 -9.47 20.76 -1.09
CA ARG A 181 -8.48 21.23 -2.08
C ARG A 181 -7.45 22.24 -1.55
N ASN A 182 -7.53 22.67 -0.30
CA ASN A 182 -6.64 23.66 0.31
C ASN A 182 -5.78 23.10 1.46
N THR A 183 -6.06 21.87 1.90
CA THR A 183 -5.35 21.24 3.02
C THR A 183 -4.82 19.87 2.59
N LEU A 184 -3.84 19.35 3.31
CA LEU A 184 -3.47 17.94 3.18
C LEU A 184 -4.47 17.08 3.95
N GLN A 185 -4.88 15.95 3.38
CA GLN A 185 -5.66 14.94 4.06
C GLN A 185 -4.78 13.77 4.51
N THR A 186 -5.31 12.94 5.41
CA THR A 186 -4.65 11.75 5.90
C THR A 186 -5.56 10.53 5.84
N VAL A 187 -4.94 9.36 5.68
CA VAL A 187 -5.58 8.03 5.77
C VAL A 187 -4.78 7.15 6.72
N THR A 188 -5.39 6.07 7.19
CA THR A 188 -4.69 5.06 8.00
C THR A 188 -4.72 3.71 7.31
N VAL A 189 -3.61 2.99 7.39
CA VAL A 189 -3.49 1.59 6.98
C VAL A 189 -3.05 0.74 8.17
N THR A 190 -3.41 -0.54 8.14
CA THR A 190 -2.97 -1.52 9.14
C THR A 190 -1.98 -2.47 8.48
N LEU A 191 -0.78 -2.57 9.03
CA LEU A 191 0.19 -3.60 8.67
C LEU A 191 0.10 -4.75 9.66
N SER A 192 0.16 -5.98 9.15
CA SER A 192 0.24 -7.21 9.95
C SER A 192 1.30 -8.13 9.38
N ALA A 193 2.30 -8.47 10.20
CA ALA A 193 3.34 -9.41 9.84
C ALA A 193 2.99 -10.81 10.34
N THR A 194 3.24 -11.85 9.54
CA THR A 194 3.03 -13.25 9.97
C THR A 194 3.98 -13.70 11.09
N SER A 195 4.98 -12.88 11.43
CA SER A 195 5.80 -12.99 12.65
C SER A 195 5.03 -12.66 13.94
N GLY A 196 3.81 -12.11 13.82
CA GLY A 196 2.88 -11.86 14.92
C GLY A 196 2.74 -10.40 15.34
N ASP A 197 3.49 -9.48 14.71
CA ASP A 197 3.38 -8.04 15.01
C ASP A 197 2.40 -7.31 14.09
N SER A 198 1.85 -6.20 14.56
CA SER A 198 0.94 -5.34 13.81
C SER A 198 1.11 -3.88 14.18
N SER A 199 0.93 -3.00 13.20
CA SER A 199 1.06 -1.56 13.38
C SER A 199 0.08 -0.79 12.52
N VAL A 200 -0.41 0.33 13.02
CA VAL A 200 -1.24 1.27 12.25
C VAL A 200 -0.36 2.43 11.80
N VAL A 201 -0.36 2.72 10.50
CA VAL A 201 0.42 3.81 9.91
C VAL A 201 -0.52 4.86 9.35
N THR A 202 -0.27 6.13 9.70
CA THR A 202 -0.96 7.26 9.09
C THR A 202 -0.19 7.71 7.85
N LEU A 203 -0.88 7.76 6.72
CA LEU A 203 -0.35 8.27 5.45
C LEU A 203 -0.90 9.69 5.24
N THR A 204 -0.10 10.55 4.63
CA THR A 204 -0.50 11.94 4.31
C THR A 204 -0.46 12.12 2.80
N GLU A 205 -1.34 12.96 2.25
CA GLU A 205 -1.26 13.32 0.84
C GLU A 205 0.14 13.82 0.46
N THR A 206 0.61 13.43 -0.72
CA THR A 206 1.91 13.85 -1.29
C THR A 206 1.96 15.33 -1.66
N GLY A 207 0.79 15.96 -1.77
CA GLY A 207 0.59 17.37 -1.97
C GLY A 207 -0.88 17.71 -1.77
N VAL A 208 -1.20 18.99 -1.63
CA VAL A 208 -2.60 19.40 -1.52
C VAL A 208 -3.34 18.98 -2.79
N ASN A 209 -4.49 18.34 -2.62
CA ASN A 209 -5.36 17.93 -3.72
C ASN A 209 -4.75 16.90 -4.68
N THR A 210 -3.94 15.95 -4.18
CA THR A 210 -3.36 14.90 -5.03
C THR A 210 -4.17 13.61 -5.02
N GLY A 211 -4.89 13.28 -3.94
CA GLY A 211 -5.53 11.97 -3.78
C GLY A 211 -4.54 10.79 -3.72
N ILE A 212 -3.26 11.10 -3.52
CA ILE A 212 -2.18 10.11 -3.37
C ILE A 212 -1.56 10.31 -2.00
N PHE A 213 -1.64 9.29 -1.16
CA PHE A 213 -1.20 9.32 0.23
C PHE A 213 0.00 8.42 0.42
N THR A 214 1.02 8.89 1.12
CA THR A 214 2.24 8.12 1.40
C THR A 214 2.62 8.20 2.86
N GLY A 215 3.31 7.16 3.34
CA GLY A 215 3.85 7.08 4.69
C GLY A 215 4.79 5.89 4.81
N SER A 216 5.39 5.71 5.98
CA SER A 216 6.42 4.72 6.19
C SER A 216 6.44 4.15 7.59
N ILE A 217 7.01 2.96 7.73
CA ILE A 217 7.32 2.33 9.01
C ILE A 217 8.66 1.61 8.92
N THR A 218 9.49 1.75 9.96
CA THR A 218 10.75 1.02 10.05
C THR A 218 10.49 -0.40 10.55
N THR A 219 11.17 -1.38 9.96
CA THR A 219 11.12 -2.75 10.44
C THR A 219 12.32 -3.06 11.33
N GLN A 220 12.18 -4.06 12.20
CA GLN A 220 13.29 -4.56 13.00
C GLN A 220 13.22 -6.08 13.09
N SER A 221 14.37 -6.75 13.03
CA SER A 221 14.43 -8.18 13.31
C SER A 221 14.17 -8.43 14.80
N GLY A 222 13.14 -9.21 15.14
CA GLY A 222 12.84 -9.52 16.54
C GLY A 222 11.49 -10.18 16.77
N ALA A 223 11.19 -10.45 18.05
CA ALA A 223 9.85 -10.82 18.47
C ALA A 223 8.92 -9.59 18.44
N ALA A 224 7.63 -9.82 18.22
CA ALA A 224 6.62 -8.76 18.19
C ALA A 224 6.57 -7.94 19.48
N VAL A 225 6.56 -6.61 19.35
CA VAL A 225 6.42 -5.63 20.44
C VAL A 225 5.32 -4.65 20.05
N SER A 226 4.12 -4.87 20.59
CA SER A 226 2.96 -4.08 20.22
C SER A 226 3.10 -2.59 20.58
N GLY A 227 2.88 -1.72 19.61
CA GLY A 227 2.65 -0.28 19.82
C GLY A 227 3.90 0.57 20.05
N ASP A 228 5.09 0.07 19.71
CA ASP A 228 6.35 0.82 19.85
C ASP A 228 6.72 1.67 18.61
N GLY A 229 5.91 1.59 17.54
CA GLY A 229 6.10 2.34 16.30
C GLY A 229 7.12 1.72 15.33
N ILE A 230 7.58 0.50 15.61
CA ILE A 230 8.44 -0.30 14.76
C ILE A 230 7.69 -1.59 14.43
N LEU A 231 7.78 -2.08 13.19
CA LEU A 231 7.20 -3.38 12.83
C LEU A 231 8.26 -4.47 13.02
N GLN A 232 8.12 -5.32 14.04
CA GLN A 232 9.04 -6.45 14.20
C GLN A 232 8.70 -7.61 13.27
N VAL A 233 9.70 -7.98 12.48
CA VAL A 233 9.60 -9.03 11.47
C VAL A 233 10.68 -10.06 11.66
N THR A 234 10.44 -11.27 11.17
CA THR A 234 11.46 -12.32 11.09
C THR A 234 11.62 -12.74 9.63
N PRO A 235 12.82 -13.13 9.19
CA PRO A 235 12.97 -13.69 7.85
C PRO A 235 12.03 -14.87 7.62
N GLY A 236 11.44 -14.94 6.44
CA GLY A 236 10.39 -15.87 6.09
C GLY A 236 8.97 -15.36 6.34
N ALA A 237 8.80 -14.24 7.05
CA ALA A 237 7.49 -13.65 7.28
C ALA A 237 6.94 -12.94 6.03
N THR A 238 5.62 -12.87 5.94
CA THR A 238 4.92 -11.98 5.00
C THR A 238 4.36 -10.79 5.79
N VAL A 239 4.54 -9.58 5.27
CA VAL A 239 3.89 -8.38 5.78
C VAL A 239 2.71 -8.06 4.87
N ASN A 240 1.51 -8.02 5.42
CA ASN A 240 0.31 -7.58 4.73
C ASN A 240 0.00 -6.14 5.12
N VAL A 241 -0.45 -5.33 4.18
CA VAL A 241 -1.06 -4.02 4.44
C VAL A 241 -2.52 -4.07 4.06
N GLU A 242 -3.38 -3.54 4.91
CA GLU A 242 -4.82 -3.37 4.66
C GLU A 242 -5.21 -1.90 4.75
N TYR A 243 -5.90 -1.43 3.72
CA TYR A 243 -6.56 -0.14 3.63
C TYR A 243 -8.07 -0.37 3.50
N ILE A 244 -8.88 0.30 4.32
CA ILE A 244 -10.35 0.21 4.23
C ILE A 244 -10.86 1.40 3.42
N ASP A 245 -11.13 1.13 2.14
CA ASP A 245 -11.84 2.00 1.21
C ASP A 245 -13.30 2.15 1.69
N ARG A 246 -13.67 3.36 2.14
CA ARG A 246 -14.95 3.58 2.80
C ARG A 246 -16.13 3.57 1.82
N ILE A 247 -15.90 3.94 0.56
CA ILE A 247 -16.87 3.83 -0.52
C ILE A 247 -16.15 3.72 -1.87
N ASP A 248 -16.37 2.62 -2.59
CA ASP A 248 -15.75 2.43 -3.89
C ASP A 248 -16.54 3.07 -5.06
N ALA A 249 -15.98 3.05 -6.27
CA ALA A 249 -16.65 3.58 -7.46
C ALA A 249 -17.94 2.85 -7.86
N SER A 250 -18.21 1.67 -7.27
CA SER A 250 -19.47 0.92 -7.40
C SER A 250 -20.39 1.11 -6.19
N PHE A 251 -20.05 2.06 -5.31
CA PHE A 251 -20.77 2.43 -4.10
C PHE A 251 -20.83 1.35 -3.02
N ASN A 252 -19.96 0.33 -3.11
CA ASN A 252 -19.80 -0.62 -2.02
C ASN A 252 -19.03 0.05 -0.88
N GLN A 253 -19.55 -0.06 0.33
CA GLN A 253 -18.94 0.56 1.50
C GLN A 253 -17.96 -0.38 2.20
N ASN A 254 -16.95 0.20 2.86
CA ASN A 254 -15.98 -0.48 3.72
C ASN A 254 -15.28 -1.68 3.03
N GLN A 255 -14.82 -1.48 1.80
CA GLN A 255 -14.07 -2.49 1.05
C GLN A 255 -12.62 -2.55 1.51
N VAL A 256 -12.12 -3.75 1.77
CA VAL A 256 -10.71 -3.96 2.11
C VAL A 256 -9.88 -3.98 0.82
N ARG A 257 -8.86 -3.15 0.77
CA ARG A 257 -7.79 -3.14 -0.23
C ARG A 257 -6.52 -3.63 0.44
N ALA A 258 -5.80 -4.55 -0.20
CA ALA A 258 -4.64 -5.17 0.42
C ALA A 258 -3.48 -5.35 -0.55
N ASP A 259 -2.27 -5.38 0.02
CA ASP A 259 -1.04 -5.75 -0.66
C ASP A 259 -0.13 -6.52 0.32
N SER A 260 0.87 -7.24 -0.21
CA SER A 260 1.76 -8.09 0.58
C SER A 260 3.20 -8.02 0.09
N LEU A 261 4.16 -8.03 1.01
CA LEU A 261 5.58 -8.19 0.72
C LEU A 261 6.22 -9.28 1.58
N TYR A 262 7.33 -9.85 1.11
CA TYR A 262 8.04 -10.94 1.78
C TYR A 262 9.34 -10.47 2.46
N VAL A 263 9.62 -10.98 3.66
CA VAL A 263 10.84 -10.66 4.41
C VAL A 263 11.90 -11.73 4.13
N ILE A 264 12.94 -11.37 3.38
CA ILE A 264 14.05 -12.27 3.04
C ILE A 264 15.19 -12.20 4.07
N SER A 265 15.98 -13.27 4.16
CA SER A 265 17.25 -13.29 4.89
C SER A 265 18.41 -13.20 3.92
N LEU A 266 19.31 -12.23 4.07
CA LEU A 266 20.58 -12.20 3.32
C LEU A 266 21.72 -12.93 4.04
N THR A 267 21.39 -13.92 4.88
CA THR A 267 22.40 -14.76 5.54
C THR A 267 22.90 -15.85 4.60
N PRO A 268 24.22 -16.00 4.39
CA PRO A 268 24.77 -17.15 3.66
C PRO A 268 24.56 -18.44 4.45
N ALA A 269 24.47 -19.57 3.74
CA ALA A 269 24.33 -20.90 4.34
C ALA A 269 25.24 -21.89 3.60
N ILE A 270 26.43 -22.18 4.16
CA ILE A 270 27.44 -22.99 3.48
C ILE A 270 27.24 -24.49 3.74
N SER A 271 27.24 -25.27 2.66
CA SER A 271 27.31 -26.72 2.64
C SER A 271 28.68 -27.18 2.14
N LEU A 272 29.22 -28.25 2.73
CA LEU A 272 30.51 -28.85 2.39
C LEU A 272 30.34 -30.36 2.20
N VAL A 273 30.79 -30.88 1.06
CA VAL A 273 30.84 -32.32 0.78
C VAL A 273 32.28 -32.70 0.44
N LYS A 274 32.88 -33.54 1.29
CA LYS A 274 34.21 -34.11 1.05
C LYS A 274 34.09 -35.50 0.45
N SER A 275 34.89 -35.77 -0.58
CA SER A 275 35.01 -37.07 -1.23
C SER A 275 36.46 -37.42 -1.53
N ALA A 276 36.75 -38.70 -1.70
CA ALA A 276 38.01 -39.23 -2.20
C ALA A 276 37.78 -39.92 -3.54
N ASP A 277 38.76 -39.89 -4.42
CA ASP A 277 38.69 -40.58 -5.71
C ASP A 277 38.77 -42.11 -5.61
N HIS A 278 39.18 -42.64 -4.44
CA HIS A 278 39.25 -44.06 -4.15
C HIS A 278 38.56 -44.41 -2.82
N SER A 279 37.85 -45.55 -2.79
CA SER A 279 37.28 -46.12 -1.56
C SER A 279 38.24 -47.05 -0.81
N SER A 280 39.27 -47.56 -1.49
CA SER A 280 40.34 -48.38 -0.93
C SER A 280 41.57 -48.28 -1.81
N VAL A 281 42.76 -48.28 -1.20
CA VAL A 281 44.05 -48.11 -1.89
C VAL A 281 45.14 -48.92 -1.19
N GLN A 282 46.16 -49.32 -1.95
CA GLN A 282 47.36 -49.94 -1.38
C GLN A 282 48.32 -48.87 -0.85
N PRO A 283 49.24 -49.22 0.08
CA PRO A 283 50.34 -48.36 0.47
C PRO A 283 51.07 -47.78 -0.74
N GLN A 284 51.59 -46.56 -0.59
CA GLN A 284 52.31 -45.80 -1.61
C GLN A 284 51.47 -45.26 -2.77
N THR A 285 50.14 -45.35 -2.71
CA THR A 285 49.21 -44.76 -3.70
C THR A 285 48.85 -43.32 -3.34
N GLU A 286 48.71 -42.43 -4.32
CA GLU A 286 48.14 -41.09 -4.14
C GLU A 286 46.60 -41.14 -4.20
N VAL A 287 45.94 -40.42 -3.31
CA VAL A 287 44.49 -40.23 -3.27
C VAL A 287 44.21 -38.75 -3.43
N ILE A 288 43.26 -38.42 -4.31
CA ILE A 288 42.77 -37.06 -4.48
C ILE A 288 41.56 -36.88 -3.57
N TYR A 289 41.65 -35.92 -2.65
CA TYR A 289 40.50 -35.41 -1.91
C TYR A 289 39.90 -34.22 -2.66
N THR A 290 38.57 -34.20 -2.74
CA THR A 290 37.78 -33.10 -3.28
C THR A 290 36.83 -32.61 -2.19
N ILE A 291 36.83 -31.30 -1.94
CA ILE A 291 35.81 -30.65 -1.11
C ILE A 291 34.99 -29.76 -2.04
N HIS A 292 33.72 -30.11 -2.23
CA HIS A 292 32.73 -29.29 -2.92
C HIS A 292 32.05 -28.43 -1.88
N TYR A 293 32.11 -27.12 -2.04
CA TYR A 293 31.40 -26.16 -1.21
C TYR A 293 30.33 -25.44 -2.03
N LYS A 294 29.17 -25.24 -1.43
CA LYS A 294 28.03 -24.54 -2.02
C LYS A 294 27.39 -23.60 -0.99
N ASN A 295 27.02 -22.40 -1.41
CA ASN A 295 26.14 -21.52 -0.66
C ASN A 295 24.69 -21.82 -1.01
N LEU A 296 23.90 -22.17 -0.01
CA LEU A 296 22.47 -22.47 -0.11
C LEU A 296 21.60 -21.27 0.32
N GLY A 297 22.23 -20.17 0.78
CA GLY A 297 21.55 -18.94 1.15
C GLY A 297 21.58 -17.91 0.03
N VAL A 298 20.64 -16.96 0.03
CA VAL A 298 20.60 -15.87 -0.98
C VAL A 298 21.64 -14.77 -0.70
N GLY A 299 22.20 -14.74 0.51
CA GLY A 299 23.26 -13.82 0.89
C GLY A 299 24.64 -14.29 0.41
N THR A 300 25.51 -13.36 0.00
CA THR A 300 26.90 -13.68 -0.35
C THR A 300 27.69 -14.04 0.91
N ALA A 301 28.39 -15.18 0.89
CA ALA A 301 29.33 -15.54 1.94
C ALA A 301 30.67 -14.84 1.69
N ILE A 302 31.28 -14.29 2.74
CA ILE A 302 32.58 -13.63 2.68
C ILE A 302 33.58 -14.31 3.62
N ASN A 303 34.83 -14.44 3.18
CA ASN A 303 35.94 -15.01 3.95
C ASN A 303 35.65 -16.40 4.53
N LEU A 304 35.20 -17.35 3.69
CA LEU A 304 35.07 -18.74 4.10
C LEU A 304 36.46 -19.37 4.23
N VAL A 305 36.77 -19.90 5.41
CA VAL A 305 38.00 -20.66 5.67
C VAL A 305 37.65 -22.14 5.80
N ILE A 306 38.17 -22.97 4.90
CA ILE A 306 38.04 -24.43 4.94
C ILE A 306 39.34 -25.00 5.50
N VAL A 307 39.24 -25.75 6.60
CA VAL A 307 40.40 -26.41 7.23
C VAL A 307 40.18 -27.91 7.21
N ASP A 308 41.16 -28.64 6.67
CA ASP A 308 41.14 -30.09 6.59
C ASP A 308 42.46 -30.69 7.10
N THR A 309 42.38 -31.54 8.12
CA THR A 309 43.56 -32.20 8.68
C THR A 309 43.93 -33.42 7.85
N VAL A 310 45.19 -33.48 7.40
CA VAL A 310 45.76 -34.63 6.68
C VAL A 310 45.60 -35.89 7.54
N PRO A 311 44.93 -36.95 7.03
CA PRO A 311 44.66 -38.15 7.81
C PRO A 311 45.93 -38.88 8.28
N LEU A 312 45.84 -39.55 9.43
CA LEU A 312 46.90 -40.45 9.91
C LEU A 312 47.22 -41.54 8.88
N ASN A 313 48.46 -42.03 8.89
CA ASN A 313 49.00 -43.00 7.92
C ASN A 313 48.96 -42.53 6.45
N THR A 314 48.83 -41.23 6.25
CA THR A 314 49.02 -40.59 4.94
C THR A 314 50.03 -39.46 5.06
N THR A 315 50.65 -39.09 3.95
CA THR A 315 51.55 -37.95 3.83
C THR A 315 50.99 -37.01 2.77
N TYR A 316 50.88 -35.71 3.08
CA TYR A 316 50.48 -34.71 2.09
C TYR A 316 51.43 -34.70 0.89
N VAL A 317 50.88 -34.58 -0.32
CA VAL A 317 51.68 -34.45 -1.55
C VAL A 317 51.89 -32.96 -1.82
N ALA A 318 53.12 -32.48 -1.68
CA ALA A 318 53.48 -31.08 -1.89
C ALA A 318 53.12 -30.58 -3.30
N GLY A 319 52.62 -29.34 -3.38
CA GLY A 319 52.17 -28.68 -4.62
C GLY A 319 50.88 -29.25 -5.19
N SER A 320 50.09 -29.95 -4.37
CA SER A 320 48.87 -30.62 -4.86
C SER A 320 47.60 -29.80 -4.68
N LEU A 321 47.65 -28.64 -4.02
CA LEU A 321 46.50 -27.76 -3.82
C LEU A 321 45.97 -27.22 -5.15
N LYS A 322 44.65 -27.30 -5.31
CA LYS A 322 43.95 -26.74 -6.47
C LYS A 322 42.59 -26.17 -6.11
N ILE A 323 42.14 -25.21 -6.89
CA ILE A 323 40.79 -24.65 -6.84
C ILE A 323 40.16 -24.57 -8.23
N GLY A 324 38.86 -24.83 -8.33
CA GLY A 324 38.11 -24.72 -9.57
C GLY A 324 36.63 -24.49 -9.33
N ASN A 325 35.90 -24.16 -10.39
CA ASN A 325 34.44 -24.06 -10.35
C ASN A 325 33.80 -25.44 -10.08
N ALA A 326 32.48 -25.50 -9.88
CA ALA A 326 31.78 -26.75 -9.57
C ALA A 326 31.95 -27.85 -10.65
N SER A 327 32.11 -27.48 -11.92
CA SER A 327 32.36 -28.43 -13.01
C SER A 327 33.80 -28.95 -13.10
N SER A 328 34.73 -28.38 -12.31
CA SER A 328 36.14 -28.71 -12.41
C SER A 328 36.42 -30.14 -11.93
N THR A 329 37.48 -30.72 -12.49
CA THR A 329 38.16 -31.90 -11.97
C THR A 329 39.54 -31.50 -11.48
N TYR A 330 40.24 -32.38 -10.77
CA TYR A 330 41.63 -32.12 -10.39
C TYR A 330 42.53 -31.74 -11.58
N ALA A 331 42.28 -32.32 -12.76
CA ALA A 331 43.06 -32.04 -13.96
C ALA A 331 42.83 -30.61 -14.51
N THR A 332 41.60 -30.10 -14.42
CA THR A 332 41.21 -28.80 -14.98
C THR A 332 41.25 -27.66 -13.98
N ALA A 333 41.33 -27.95 -12.69
CA ALA A 333 41.44 -26.96 -11.63
C ALA A 333 42.79 -26.24 -11.64
N THR A 334 42.76 -24.98 -11.21
CA THR A 334 43.90 -24.07 -11.12
C THR A 334 44.78 -24.47 -9.93
N ALA A 335 46.09 -24.53 -10.14
CA ALA A 335 47.04 -24.83 -9.07
C ALA A 335 47.17 -23.66 -8.09
N LEU A 336 47.31 -24.00 -6.81
CA LEU A 336 47.64 -23.09 -5.72
C LEU A 336 49.03 -23.45 -5.18
N THR A 337 49.67 -22.52 -4.50
CA THR A 337 50.91 -22.76 -3.77
C THR A 337 50.61 -23.39 -2.41
N ASP A 338 51.63 -24.01 -1.80
CA ASP A 338 51.51 -24.52 -0.42
C ASP A 338 51.89 -23.46 0.63
N ALA A 339 52.34 -22.28 0.19
CA ALA A 339 52.80 -21.21 1.06
C ALA A 339 51.62 -20.37 1.54
N ASP A 340 51.70 -19.85 2.76
CA ASP A 340 50.74 -18.86 3.25
C ASP A 340 51.01 -17.51 2.55
N ASP A 341 50.44 -17.36 1.35
CA ASP A 341 50.62 -16.21 0.48
C ASP A 341 49.27 -15.62 0.01
N ALA A 342 49.27 -14.92 -1.12
CA ALA A 342 48.10 -14.20 -1.61
C ALA A 342 47.09 -15.09 -2.36
N ASP A 343 47.42 -16.35 -2.65
CA ASP A 343 46.48 -17.26 -3.27
C ASP A 343 45.52 -17.90 -2.24
N ALA A 344 44.62 -18.75 -2.71
CA ALA A 344 43.51 -19.27 -1.93
C ALA A 344 43.87 -20.50 -1.06
N GLY A 345 45.10 -20.99 -1.06
CA GLY A 345 45.46 -22.25 -0.38
C GLY A 345 46.82 -22.22 0.27
N HIS A 346 46.96 -22.91 1.41
CA HIS A 346 48.28 -23.15 2.01
C HIS A 346 48.28 -24.37 2.92
N MET A 347 49.47 -24.83 3.28
CA MET A 347 49.68 -25.84 4.31
C MET A 347 50.14 -25.21 5.62
N SER A 348 49.50 -25.58 6.73
CA SER A 348 49.90 -25.18 8.09
C SER A 348 49.98 -26.39 9.00
N GLY A 349 51.22 -26.83 9.28
CA GLY A 349 51.46 -28.09 10.00
C GLY A 349 50.90 -29.29 9.22
N SER A 350 49.92 -29.99 9.81
CA SER A 350 49.20 -31.09 9.17
C SER A 350 47.85 -30.67 8.57
N ASN A 351 47.54 -29.38 8.50
CA ASN A 351 46.28 -28.89 7.97
C ASN A 351 46.47 -28.31 6.56
N VAL A 352 45.58 -28.72 5.66
CA VAL A 352 45.29 -28.04 4.40
C VAL A 352 44.28 -26.94 4.69
N ILE A 353 44.57 -25.71 4.26
CA ILE A 353 43.70 -24.56 4.49
C ILE A 353 43.36 -23.91 3.15
N PHE A 354 42.07 -23.64 2.91
CA PHE A 354 41.60 -22.84 1.79
C PHE A 354 40.88 -21.58 2.28
N ASN A 355 41.30 -20.43 1.76
CA ASN A 355 40.73 -19.11 2.07
C ASN A 355 39.92 -18.62 0.85
N ILE A 356 38.60 -18.72 0.93
CA ILE A 356 37.68 -18.33 -0.15
C ILE A 356 37.11 -16.94 0.15
N THR A 357 37.46 -15.96 -0.67
CA THR A 357 37.10 -14.55 -0.43
C THR A 357 35.59 -14.31 -0.49
N THR A 358 34.92 -14.84 -1.52
CA THR A 358 33.49 -14.63 -1.75
C THR A 358 32.85 -15.85 -2.39
N ILE A 359 31.63 -16.15 -1.98
CA ILE A 359 30.75 -17.14 -2.61
C ILE A 359 29.40 -16.46 -2.80
N ALA A 360 28.92 -16.36 -4.04
CA ALA A 360 27.65 -15.70 -4.33
C ALA A 360 26.48 -16.40 -3.60
N GLY A 361 25.34 -15.71 -3.50
CA GLY A 361 24.10 -16.36 -3.05
C GLY A 361 23.64 -17.42 -4.06
N ASP A 362 22.95 -18.45 -3.59
CA ASP A 362 22.43 -19.54 -4.42
C ASP A 362 21.63 -18.99 -5.61
N ASP A 363 22.03 -19.35 -6.82
CA ASP A 363 21.36 -18.94 -8.05
C ASP A 363 20.27 -19.94 -8.48
N GLY A 364 20.12 -21.04 -7.73
CA GLY A 364 19.13 -22.10 -7.97
C GLY A 364 19.52 -23.07 -9.08
N VAL A 365 20.72 -22.96 -9.66
CA VAL A 365 21.21 -23.81 -10.74
C VAL A 365 22.41 -24.63 -10.26
N ALA A 366 22.19 -25.93 -10.08
CA ALA A 366 23.22 -26.85 -9.59
C ALA A 366 24.45 -26.94 -10.52
N ASP A 367 25.62 -27.11 -9.89
CA ASP A 367 26.94 -27.22 -10.50
C ASP A 367 27.32 -26.05 -11.42
N SER A 368 26.77 -24.86 -11.17
CA SER A 368 26.97 -23.67 -12.00
C SER A 368 27.27 -22.43 -11.15
N GLY A 369 27.49 -21.28 -11.80
CA GLY A 369 27.64 -20.02 -11.07
C GLY A 369 28.91 -19.88 -10.21
N THR A 370 28.87 -18.91 -9.30
CA THR A 370 29.91 -18.61 -8.30
C THR A 370 29.42 -18.83 -6.87
N ASP A 371 28.24 -19.40 -6.71
CA ASP A 371 27.65 -19.88 -5.45
C ASP A 371 28.23 -21.24 -5.03
N GLU A 372 28.90 -21.95 -5.95
CA GLU A 372 29.53 -23.23 -5.67
C GLU A 372 30.85 -23.47 -6.42
N SER A 373 31.75 -24.22 -5.79
CA SER A 373 33.09 -24.51 -6.32
C SER A 373 33.74 -25.69 -5.60
N LYS A 374 34.89 -26.14 -6.10
CA LYS A 374 35.63 -27.29 -5.61
C LYS A 374 37.08 -26.91 -5.30
N VAL A 375 37.57 -27.40 -4.16
CA VAL A 375 39.00 -27.39 -3.82
C VAL A 375 39.51 -28.81 -3.69
N TYR A 376 40.80 -28.98 -3.96
CA TYR A 376 41.42 -30.29 -4.04
C TYR A 376 42.79 -30.29 -3.37
N PHE A 377 43.15 -31.46 -2.85
CA PHE A 377 44.51 -31.76 -2.40
C PHE A 377 44.76 -33.26 -2.54
N LYS A 378 46.03 -33.66 -2.52
CA LYS A 378 46.42 -35.07 -2.56
C LYS A 378 47.11 -35.50 -1.27
N VAL A 379 46.91 -36.76 -0.93
CA VAL A 379 47.72 -37.45 0.07
C VAL A 379 48.27 -38.74 -0.52
N LYS A 380 49.40 -39.20 -0.02
CA LYS A 380 50.00 -40.49 -0.34
C LYS A 380 49.85 -41.41 0.87
N ILE A 381 49.38 -42.63 0.65
CA ILE A 381 49.28 -43.64 1.71
C ILE A 381 50.68 -44.12 2.10
N ASN A 382 50.98 -44.20 3.40
CA ASN A 382 52.29 -44.61 3.90
C ASN A 382 52.55 -46.10 3.75
#